data_AF-E4YDM0-F1
#
_entry.id   AF-E4YDM0-F1
#
_cell.length_a   1.000
_cell.length_b   1.000
_cell.length_c   1.000
_cell.angle_alpha   90.00
_cell.angle_beta   90.00
_cell.angle_gamma   90.00
#
_symmetry.space_group_name_H-M   'P 1'
#
loop_
_entity.id
_entity.type
_entity.pdbx_description
1 polymer ?
#
loop_
_entity_poly.entity_id
_entity_poly.type
_entity_poly.pdbx_seq_one_letter_code
_entity_poly.pdbx_strand_id
1 'polypeptide(L)'
;MFSILQHGLINNLNERAAFGEGTYLSTEIDVALGFAPSQRVRIPLGGKIVTSIRTIALCEVAENVKGVKFQKESSSSSDTPQTYVIVQNDDAVILRHVLVYYDSIRTSSYSVFTSIFWASVFLFIAIISVKWLREGAILKTFFS
;
A
#
# COMPACT_ATOMS: atom_id res chain seq x y z
N MET A 1 13.11 -0.75 -8.92
CA MET A 1 13.13 -1.89 -7.98
C MET A 1 13.50 -3.22 -8.64
N PHE A 2 12.89 -3.60 -9.76
CA PHE A 2 13.22 -4.84 -10.47
C PHE A 2 14.74 -4.99 -10.74
N SER A 3 15.40 -3.91 -11.18
CA SER A 3 16.86 -3.88 -11.38
C SER A 3 17.67 -4.08 -10.08
N ILE A 4 17.21 -3.54 -8.94
CA ILE A 4 17.89 -3.65 -7.64
C ILE A 4 17.83 -5.09 -7.10
N LEU A 5 16.70 -5.77 -7.32
CA LEU A 5 16.53 -7.18 -6.93
C LEU A 5 17.35 -8.13 -7.80
N GLN A 6 17.51 -7.84 -9.09
CA GLN A 6 18.24 -8.71 -10.00
C GLN A 6 19.76 -8.48 -9.99
N HIS A 7 20.22 -7.26 -9.70
CA HIS A 7 21.62 -6.89 -9.85
C HIS A 7 22.26 -6.29 -8.58
N GLY A 8 21.53 -6.27 -7.46
CA GLY A 8 21.98 -5.58 -6.24
C GLY A 8 21.88 -4.06 -6.35
N LEU A 9 22.35 -3.35 -5.32
CA LEU A 9 22.50 -1.91 -5.41
C LEU A 9 23.74 -1.60 -6.26
N ILE A 10 23.52 -1.24 -7.53
CA ILE A 10 24.58 -0.79 -8.43
C ILE A 10 24.86 0.69 -8.12
N ASN A 11 26.04 1.04 -7.59
CA ASN A 11 26.44 2.44 -7.33
C ASN A 11 26.28 3.37 -8.55
N ASN A 12 26.38 2.82 -9.75
CA ASN A 12 26.34 3.56 -11.03
C ASN A 12 24.94 4.08 -11.45
N LEU A 13 23.91 3.85 -10.63
CA LEU A 13 22.56 4.40 -10.83
C LEU A 13 22.19 5.51 -9.84
N ASN A 14 23.06 5.81 -8.85
CA ASN A 14 22.87 6.99 -8.02
C ASN A 14 23.33 8.21 -8.82
N GLU A 15 22.40 9.16 -9.05
CA GLU A 15 22.82 10.50 -9.45
C GLU A 15 23.86 10.99 -8.45
N ARG A 16 24.92 11.63 -8.98
CA ARG A 16 25.95 12.31 -8.18
C ARG A 16 25.29 13.36 -7.29
N ALA A 17 24.88 12.96 -6.09
CA ALA A 17 24.16 13.81 -5.16
C ALA A 17 25.13 14.66 -4.33
N ALA A 18 24.60 15.77 -3.79
CA ALA A 18 25.30 16.96 -3.29
C ALA A 18 26.41 16.78 -2.22
N PHE A 19 26.68 15.56 -1.75
CA PHE A 19 27.58 15.28 -0.63
C PHE A 19 28.67 14.22 -0.92
N GLY A 20 28.76 13.70 -2.15
CA GLY A 20 29.81 12.77 -2.57
C GLY A 20 29.29 11.53 -3.30
N GLU A 21 30.20 10.65 -3.73
CA GLU A 21 29.89 9.40 -4.42
C GLU A 21 29.62 8.27 -3.40
N GLY A 22 28.48 7.59 -3.54
CA GLY A 22 28.11 6.41 -2.74
C GLY A 22 26.60 6.17 -2.67
N THR A 23 26.23 5.10 -1.95
CA THR A 23 24.86 4.73 -1.62
C THR A 23 24.42 5.36 -0.30
N TYR A 24 23.30 6.09 -0.35
CA TYR A 24 22.69 6.72 0.82
C TYR A 24 21.70 5.76 1.48
N LEU A 25 21.94 5.44 2.74
CA LEU A 25 21.05 4.68 3.59
C LEU A 25 20.59 5.57 4.74
N SER A 26 19.41 5.29 5.28
CA SER A 26 18.93 5.94 6.51
C SER A 26 18.57 4.89 7.54
N THR A 27 18.80 5.22 8.82
CA THR A 27 18.33 4.38 9.93
C THR A 27 16.86 4.63 10.25
N GLU A 28 16.29 5.75 9.77
CA GLU A 28 14.89 6.10 9.96
C GLU A 28 14.05 5.73 8.75
N ILE A 29 12.96 4.98 9.00
CA ILE A 29 12.09 4.51 7.92
C ILE A 29 11.27 5.64 7.30
N ASP A 30 10.90 6.65 8.09
CA ASP A 30 10.09 7.79 7.62
C ASP A 30 10.87 8.62 6.58
N VAL A 31 12.17 8.77 6.80
CA VAL A 31 13.09 9.39 5.85
C VAL A 31 13.16 8.56 4.57
N ALA A 32 13.37 7.25 4.67
CA ALA A 32 13.41 6.35 3.50
C ALA A 32 12.07 6.35 2.72
N LEU A 33 10.92 6.45 3.41
CA LEU A 33 9.60 6.57 2.81
C LEU A 33 9.41 7.89 2.04
N GLY A 34 10.08 8.96 2.44
CA GLY A 34 10.10 10.24 1.74
C GLY A 34 10.79 10.16 0.37
N PHE A 35 11.82 9.32 0.25
CA PHE A 35 12.53 9.06 -1.01
C PHE A 35 11.88 7.95 -1.86
N ALA A 36 11.00 7.13 -1.27
CA ALA A 36 10.32 6.06 -2.00
C ALA A 36 9.18 6.64 -2.89
N PRO A 37 9.27 6.52 -4.22
CA PRO A 37 8.24 7.03 -5.11
C PRO A 37 6.93 6.27 -4.88
N SER A 38 5.86 7.02 -4.60
CA SER A 38 4.52 6.47 -4.42
C SER A 38 3.89 6.17 -5.78
N GLN A 39 3.72 4.89 -6.10
CA GLN A 39 3.03 4.49 -7.32
C GLN A 39 1.53 4.39 -7.05
N ARG A 40 0.72 5.10 -7.83
CA ARG A 40 -0.74 4.97 -7.75
C ARG A 40 -1.16 3.69 -8.43
N VAL A 41 -1.85 2.84 -7.70
CA VAL A 41 -2.30 1.53 -8.16
C VAL A 41 -3.78 1.38 -7.81
N ARG A 42 -4.51 0.51 -8.49
CA ARG A 42 -5.91 0.22 -8.17
C ARG A 42 -6.14 -1.29 -8.22
N ILE A 43 -5.69 -1.98 -7.18
CA ILE A 43 -5.82 -3.44 -7.06
C ILE A 43 -6.86 -3.77 -6.00
N PRO A 44 -7.91 -4.52 -6.32
CA PRO A 44 -8.84 -5.03 -5.32
C PRO A 44 -8.18 -6.17 -4.51
N LEU A 45 -8.15 -6.04 -3.19
CA LEU A 45 -7.59 -7.02 -2.27
C LEU A 45 -8.50 -7.15 -1.04
N GLY A 46 -9.22 -8.28 -0.92
CA GLY A 46 -9.98 -8.63 0.29
C GLY A 46 -11.01 -7.59 0.75
N GLY A 47 -11.81 -7.03 -0.15
CA GLY A 47 -12.80 -5.98 0.18
C GLY A 47 -12.19 -4.60 0.45
N LYS A 48 -10.93 -4.39 0.07
CA LYS A 48 -10.27 -3.10 0.03
C LYS A 48 -9.74 -2.85 -1.38
N ILE A 49 -9.61 -1.59 -1.76
CA ILE A 49 -8.90 -1.19 -2.97
C ILE A 49 -7.58 -0.57 -2.53
N VAL A 50 -6.49 -1.22 -2.90
CA VAL A 50 -5.15 -0.66 -2.77
C VAL A 50 -5.02 0.52 -3.73
N THR A 51 -4.67 1.70 -3.21
CA THR A 51 -4.59 2.96 -3.96
C THR A 51 -3.17 3.40 -4.27
N SER A 52 -2.23 3.05 -3.42
CA SER A 52 -0.82 3.40 -3.57
C SER A 52 0.03 2.23 -3.11
N ILE A 53 1.20 2.08 -3.72
CA ILE A 53 2.23 1.13 -3.28
C ILE A 53 3.55 1.90 -3.21
N ARG A 54 4.28 1.69 -2.12
CA ARG A 54 5.63 2.16 -1.90
C ARG A 54 6.49 0.97 -1.54
N THR A 55 7.74 0.97 -1.98
CA THR A 55 8.64 -0.13 -1.69
C THR A 55 9.97 0.38 -1.21
N ILE A 56 10.48 -0.24 -0.15
CA ILE A 56 11.73 0.11 0.52
C ILE A 56 12.63 -1.12 0.58
N ALA A 57 13.90 -0.90 0.31
CA ALA A 57 14.96 -1.87 0.48
C ALA A 57 15.52 -1.77 1.91
N LEU A 58 15.52 -2.87 2.65
CA LEU A 58 16.19 -2.98 3.94
C LEU A 58 17.54 -3.67 3.73
N CYS A 59 18.60 -2.91 3.93
CA CYS A 59 19.97 -3.35 3.73
C CYS A 59 20.67 -3.57 5.06
N GLU A 60 21.48 -4.62 5.13
CA GLU A 60 22.44 -4.85 6.21
C GLU A 60 23.81 -4.33 5.75
N VAL A 61 24.47 -3.57 6.62
CA VAL A 61 25.76 -2.93 6.32
C VAL A 61 26.83 -3.53 7.22
N ALA A 62 27.93 -4.00 6.62
CA ALA A 62 29.06 -4.52 7.36
C ALA A 62 29.93 -3.37 7.92
N GLU A 63 29.84 -3.11 9.22
CA GLU A 63 30.51 -1.98 9.89
C GLU A 63 32.06 -2.02 9.81
N ASN A 64 32.65 -3.22 9.67
CA ASN A 64 34.10 -3.44 9.72
C ASN A 64 34.81 -3.40 8.35
N VAL A 65 34.11 -3.03 7.27
CA VAL A 65 34.69 -3.00 5.92
C VAL A 65 35.20 -1.59 5.58
N LYS A 66 36.39 -1.52 4.98
CA LYS A 66 36.95 -0.26 4.47
C LYS A 66 35.99 0.35 3.44
N GLY A 67 35.54 1.59 3.67
CA GLY A 67 34.65 2.34 2.75
C GLY A 67 33.26 2.66 3.30
N VAL A 68 32.94 2.25 4.53
CA VAL A 68 31.72 2.69 5.22
C VAL A 68 32.03 3.95 6.02
N LYS A 69 31.41 5.08 5.68
CA LYS A 69 31.52 6.32 6.45
C LYS A 69 30.20 6.57 7.16
N PHE A 70 30.18 6.29 8.45
CA PHE A 70 29.13 6.80 9.33
C PHE A 70 29.39 8.29 9.55
N GLN A 71 28.53 9.16 9.02
CA GLN A 71 28.57 10.57 9.34
C GLN A 71 28.03 10.74 10.77
N LYS A 72 28.87 10.44 11.75
CA LYS A 72 28.61 10.74 13.15
C LYS A 72 29.37 12.03 13.47
N GLU A 73 28.61 13.13 13.44
CA GLU A 73 28.94 14.47 13.91
C GLU A 73 30.43 14.75 14.23
N SER A 74 31.10 15.43 13.31
CA SER A 74 32.08 16.43 13.72
C SER A 74 31.91 17.65 12.83
N SER A 75 31.77 18.81 13.48
CA SER A 75 31.72 20.18 12.94
C SER A 75 30.38 20.68 12.39
N SER A 76 29.69 21.41 13.26
CA SER A 76 29.16 22.78 13.06
C SER A 76 28.39 23.10 11.78
N SER A 77 27.20 23.66 11.98
CA SER A 77 26.38 24.40 11.01
C SER A 77 25.84 23.61 9.83
N SER A 78 24.72 22.93 10.03
CA SER A 78 23.52 23.12 9.19
C SER A 78 22.45 22.12 9.61
N ASP A 79 21.22 22.58 9.48
CA ASP A 79 19.93 22.02 9.84
C ASP A 79 19.62 20.73 9.04
N THR A 80 20.48 19.72 9.19
CA THR A 80 20.43 18.46 8.44
C THR A 80 20.04 17.33 9.40
N PRO A 81 18.98 16.56 9.07
CA PRO A 81 18.51 15.53 9.98
C PRO A 81 19.60 14.49 10.19
N GLN A 82 19.95 14.28 11.47
CA GLN A 82 20.67 13.12 11.98
C GLN A 82 20.05 11.86 11.34
N THR A 83 20.87 10.90 10.90
CA THR A 83 20.49 9.54 10.41
C THR A 83 20.70 9.19 8.93
N TYR A 84 21.73 9.72 8.27
CA TYR A 84 22.20 9.16 6.99
C TYR A 84 23.54 8.44 7.12
N VAL A 85 23.65 7.28 6.46
CA VAL A 85 24.86 6.48 6.32
C VAL A 85 25.25 6.47 4.85
N ILE A 86 26.48 6.85 4.54
CA ILE A 86 27.00 6.84 3.18
C ILE A 86 27.91 5.63 3.04
N VAL A 87 27.53 4.70 2.18
CA VAL A 87 28.32 3.51 1.89
C VAL A 87 28.92 3.64 0.50
N GLN A 88 30.25 3.71 0.44
CA GLN A 88 30.97 3.83 -0.84
C GLN A 88 31.30 2.47 -1.45
N ASN A 89 31.37 1.43 -0.61
CA ASN A 89 31.69 0.07 -1.02
C ASN A 89 30.41 -0.76 -1.12
N ASP A 90 30.01 -1.11 -2.34
CA ASP A 90 28.79 -1.88 -2.59
C ASP A 90 28.84 -3.29 -1.98
N ASP A 91 30.03 -3.90 -1.91
CA ASP A 91 30.23 -5.23 -1.29
C ASP A 91 29.96 -5.21 0.22
N ALA A 92 29.95 -4.02 0.84
CA ALA A 92 29.63 -3.86 2.25
C ALA A 92 28.12 -3.75 2.52
N VAL A 93 27.27 -3.68 1.47
CA VAL A 93 25.81 -3.54 1.58
C VAL A 93 25.13 -4.78 1.03
N ILE A 94 24.39 -5.49 1.90
CA ILE A 94 23.62 -6.65 1.49
C ILE A 94 22.14 -6.33 1.61
N LEU A 95 21.41 -6.41 0.51
CA LEU A 95 19.96 -6.31 0.52
C LEU A 95 19.37 -7.55 1.19
N ARG A 96 18.78 -7.39 2.38
CA ARG A 96 18.26 -8.52 3.15
C ARG A 96 16.75 -8.69 2.99
N HIS A 97 16.02 -7.58 2.99
CA HIS A 97 14.56 -7.62 2.88
C HIS A 97 14.04 -6.50 1.99
N VAL A 98 12.86 -6.73 1.42
CA VAL A 98 12.08 -5.75 0.69
C VAL A 98 10.79 -5.53 1.45
N LEU A 99 10.57 -4.29 1.88
CA LEU A 99 9.36 -3.87 2.57
C LEU A 99 8.41 -3.21 1.58
N VAL A 100 7.22 -3.78 1.39
CA VAL A 100 6.17 -3.24 0.53
C VAL A 100 5.08 -2.62 1.40
N TYR A 101 4.92 -1.31 1.29
CA TYR A 101 3.87 -0.54 1.94
C TYR A 101 2.75 -0.25 0.95
N TYR A 102 1.50 -0.28 1.41
CA TYR A 102 0.37 0.04 0.56
C TYR A 102 -0.70 0.82 1.33
N ASP A 103 -1.27 1.83 0.69
CA ASP A 103 -2.49 2.47 1.18
C ASP A 103 -3.70 1.76 0.59
N SER A 104 -4.74 1.58 1.40
CA SER A 104 -5.97 0.96 0.93
C SER A 104 -7.21 1.67 1.43
N ILE A 105 -8.20 1.81 0.56
CA ILE A 105 -9.53 2.30 0.89
C ILE A 105 -10.42 1.08 1.11
N ARG A 106 -11.12 1.02 2.25
CA ARG A 106 -12.11 -0.03 2.49
C ARG A 106 -13.28 0.16 1.53
N THR A 107 -13.57 -0.85 0.73
CA THR A 107 -14.83 -0.88 -0.01
C THR A 107 -15.87 -1.46 0.93
N SER A 108 -16.77 -0.61 1.45
CA SER A 108 -18.02 -1.08 2.03
C SER A 108 -18.91 -1.58 0.88
N SER A 109 -18.50 -2.68 0.24
CA SER A 109 -19.43 -3.54 -0.47
C SER A 109 -20.03 -4.47 0.56
N TYR A 110 -21.30 -4.86 0.37
CA TYR A 110 -22.10 -5.72 1.26
C TYR A 110 -22.92 -5.00 2.36
N SER A 111 -23.99 -4.30 1.96
CA SER A 111 -25.27 -4.32 2.70
C SER A 111 -26.45 -3.72 1.92
N VAL A 112 -26.21 -2.80 0.99
CA VAL A 112 -27.30 -2.12 0.26
C VAL A 112 -27.92 -3.03 -0.82
N PHE A 113 -27.10 -3.81 -1.52
CA PHE A 113 -27.57 -4.68 -2.61
C PHE A 113 -28.44 -5.84 -2.10
N THR A 114 -28.07 -6.43 -0.96
CA THR A 114 -28.91 -7.43 -0.28
C THR A 114 -30.21 -6.80 0.22
N SER A 115 -30.15 -5.60 0.81
CA SER A 115 -31.35 -4.90 1.30
C SER A 115 -32.36 -4.62 0.20
N ILE A 116 -31.93 -4.13 -0.98
CA ILE A 116 -32.81 -3.86 -2.12
C ILE A 116 -33.40 -5.16 -2.70
N PHE A 117 -32.61 -6.22 -2.78
CA PHE A 117 -33.09 -7.52 -3.28
C PHE A 117 -34.22 -8.08 -2.41
N TRP A 118 -34.02 -8.10 -1.08
CA TRP A 118 -35.06 -8.57 -0.15
C TRP A 118 -36.29 -7.65 -0.14
N ALA A 119 -36.12 -6.32 -0.20
CA ALA A 119 -37.25 -5.39 -0.30
C ALA A 119 -38.11 -5.63 -1.56
N SER A 120 -37.47 -5.91 -2.70
CA SER A 120 -38.16 -6.28 -3.94
C SER A 120 -38.95 -7.59 -3.76
N VAL A 121 -38.32 -8.63 -3.20
CA VAL A 121 -38.98 -9.93 -2.95
C VAL A 121 -40.20 -9.76 -2.03
N PHE A 122 -40.10 -9.00 -0.94
CA PHE A 122 -41.24 -8.74 -0.05
C PHE A 122 -42.38 -7.98 -0.75
N LEU A 123 -42.06 -7.01 -1.60
CA LEU A 123 -43.05 -6.24 -2.35
C LEU A 123 -43.80 -7.15 -3.36
N PHE A 124 -43.09 -8.03 -4.06
CA PHE A 124 -43.70 -9.01 -4.96
C PHE A 124 -44.64 -9.98 -4.20
N ILE A 125 -44.22 -10.49 -3.04
CA ILE A 125 -45.05 -11.36 -2.20
C ILE A 125 -46.30 -10.62 -1.72
N ALA A 126 -46.18 -9.36 -1.30
CA ALA A 126 -47.32 -8.55 -0.88
C ALA A 126 -48.33 -8.33 -2.01
N ILE A 127 -47.88 -8.07 -3.25
CA ILE A 127 -48.76 -7.92 -4.41
C ILE A 127 -49.51 -9.23 -4.70
N ILE A 128 -48.83 -10.37 -4.62
CA ILE A 128 -49.45 -11.69 -4.82
C ILE A 128 -50.53 -11.93 -3.76
N SER A 129 -50.23 -11.66 -2.48
CA SER A 129 -51.19 -11.79 -1.39
C SER A 129 -52.43 -10.92 -1.57
N VAL A 130 -52.26 -9.66 -2.00
CA VAL A 130 -53.38 -8.74 -2.27
C VAL A 130 -54.22 -9.23 -3.46
N LYS A 131 -53.59 -9.72 -4.53
CA LYS A 131 -54.31 -10.31 -5.67
C LYS A 131 -55.12 -11.53 -5.26
N TRP A 132 -54.51 -12.43 -4.47
CA TRP A 132 -55.17 -13.65 -4.01
C TRP A 132 -56.37 -13.35 -3.10
N LEU A 133 -56.24 -12.37 -2.22
CA LEU A 133 -57.34 -11.93 -1.35
C LEU A 133 -58.49 -11.29 -2.16
N ARG A 134 -58.17 -10.51 -3.20
CA ARG A 134 -59.17 -9.88 -4.07
C ARG A 134 -59.97 -10.92 -4.87
N GLU A 135 -59.30 -11.93 -5.42
CA GLU A 135 -59.93 -13.02 -6.16
C GLU A 135 -60.80 -13.90 -5.24
N GLY A 136 -60.31 -14.20 -4.03
CA GLY A 136 -61.09 -14.92 -3.02
C GLY A 136 -62.34 -14.17 -2.53
N ALA A 137 -62.30 -12.83 -2.48
CA ALA A 137 -63.45 -12.02 -2.13
C ALA A 137 -64.53 -12.01 -3.23
N ILE A 138 -64.12 -11.95 -4.50
CA ILE A 138 -65.05 -11.96 -5.65
C ILE A 138 -65.81 -13.30 -5.75
N LEU A 139 -65.13 -14.42 -5.48
CA LEU A 139 -65.76 -15.74 -5.47
C LEU A 139 -66.81 -15.89 -4.36
N LYS A 140 -66.61 -15.25 -3.20
CA LYS A 140 -67.59 -15.27 -2.10
C LYS A 140 -68.82 -14.43 -2.36
N THR A 141 -68.72 -13.36 -3.17
CA THR A 141 -69.87 -12.54 -3.57
C THR A 141 -70.71 -13.14 -4.70
N PHE A 142 -70.18 -14.10 -5.47
CA PHE A 142 -70.90 -14.74 -6.57
C PHE A 142 -71.64 -16.03 -6.16
N PHE A 143 -71.30 -16.60 -4.99
CA PHE A 143 -71.85 -17.87 -4.50
C PHE A 143 -72.76 -17.72 -3.26
N SER A 144 -73.14 -16.49 -2.91
CA SER A 144 -74.15 -16.14 -1.90
C SER A 144 -75.33 -15.46 -2.56
#